data_AF-V8CDK7-F1
#
_entry.id   AF-V8CDK7-F1
#
_cell.length_a   1.000
_cell.length_b   1.000
_cell.length_c   1.000
_cell.angle_alpha   90.00
_cell.angle_beta   90.00
_cell.angle_gamma   90.00
#
_symmetry.space_group_name_H-M   'P 1'
#
loop_
_entity.id
_entity.type
_entity.pdbx_description
1 polymer ?
#
loop_
_entity_poly.entity_id
_entity_poly.type
_entity_poly.pdbx_seq_one_letter_code
_entity_poly.pdbx_strand_id
1 'polypeptide(L)'
;MLAFIYHSQFTRYFGSAFVALVVNLLSRIFYELFFGFGVSVALGYISGHFVNFAISVKYIFPKDKYKSTKIAFVKFSLVAFVGLVVQTFVAVFALRVLQGANLGLSIELQKLLAHICGIGFSFICNFLGHKFFSFRTSALEQSLQNKFHKKGGEK
;
A
#
# COMPACT_ATOMS: atom_id res chain seq x y z
N MET A 1 17.67 -16.28 13.23
CA MET A 1 17.22 -15.03 13.89
C MET A 1 16.64 -14.01 12.91
N LEU A 2 17.34 -13.64 11.83
CA LEU A 2 16.82 -12.70 10.80
C LEU A 2 15.52 -13.19 10.13
N ALA A 3 15.44 -14.46 9.69
CA ALA A 3 14.24 -15.01 9.04
C ALA A 3 12.96 -14.96 9.90
N PHE A 4 13.09 -15.10 11.22
CA PHE A 4 11.97 -15.03 12.17
C PHE A 4 11.45 -13.60 12.36
N ILE A 5 12.34 -12.60 12.35
CA ILE A 5 11.98 -11.18 12.45
C ILE A 5 11.28 -10.71 11.16
N TYR A 6 11.69 -11.21 9.98
CA TYR A 6 11.02 -10.90 8.72
C TYR A 6 9.58 -11.45 8.65
N HIS A 7 9.34 -12.63 9.20
CA HIS A 7 8.01 -13.26 9.22
C HIS A 7 6.99 -12.50 10.09
N SER A 8 7.42 -11.95 11.24
CA SER A 8 6.52 -11.23 12.16
C SER A 8 6.15 -9.82 11.68
N GLN A 9 7.03 -9.16 10.93
CA GLN A 9 6.74 -7.86 10.33
C GLN A 9 5.81 -7.99 9.12
N PHE A 10 5.93 -9.10 8.39
CA PHE A 10 5.04 -9.44 7.28
C PHE A 10 3.58 -9.63 7.73
N THR A 11 3.33 -10.43 8.76
CA THR A 11 1.97 -10.69 9.25
C THR A 11 1.31 -9.43 9.80
N ARG A 12 2.07 -8.56 10.47
CA ARG A 12 1.57 -7.27 10.98
C ARG A 12 1.21 -6.30 9.85
N TYR A 13 2.02 -6.25 8.79
CA TYR A 13 1.73 -5.44 7.60
C TYR A 13 0.50 -5.93 6.84
N PHE A 14 0.33 -7.24 6.74
CA PHE A 14 -0.90 -7.80 6.15
C PHE A 14 -2.15 -7.36 6.93
N GLY A 15 -2.08 -7.38 8.26
CA GLY A 15 -3.15 -6.88 9.12
C GLY A 15 -3.46 -5.40 8.90
N SER A 16 -2.46 -4.52 8.84
CA SER A 16 -2.67 -3.09 8.59
C SER A 16 -3.23 -2.82 7.19
N ALA A 17 -2.75 -3.55 6.19
CA ALA A 17 -3.21 -3.43 4.82
C ALA A 17 -4.66 -3.91 4.65
N PHE A 18 -5.11 -4.89 5.42
CA PHE A 18 -6.50 -5.34 5.42
C PHE A 18 -7.45 -4.27 5.98
N VAL A 19 -7.09 -3.62 7.10
CA VAL A 19 -7.87 -2.50 7.65
C VAL A 19 -7.94 -1.35 6.63
N ALA A 20 -6.81 -1.03 6.01
CA ALA A 20 -6.75 -0.01 4.97
C ALA A 20 -7.58 -0.35 3.72
N LEU A 21 -7.68 -1.63 3.36
CA LEU A 21 -8.53 -2.12 2.27
C LEU A 21 -10.01 -1.86 2.54
N VAL A 22 -10.46 -2.12 3.77
CA VAL A 22 -11.86 -1.83 4.17
C VAL A 22 -12.14 -0.34 4.09
N VAL A 23 -11.23 0.50 4.59
CA VAL A 23 -11.35 1.96 4.48
C VAL A 23 -11.41 2.38 3.02
N ASN A 24 -10.53 1.85 2.16
CA ASN A 24 -10.52 2.13 0.72
C ASN A 24 -11.87 1.82 0.04
N LEU A 25 -12.44 0.64 0.32
CA LEU A 25 -13.76 0.24 -0.21
C LEU A 25 -14.88 1.17 0.26
N LEU A 26 -14.97 1.43 1.57
CA LEU A 26 -16.04 2.25 2.14
C LEU A 26 -15.91 3.71 1.71
N SER A 27 -14.69 4.25 1.69
CA SER A 27 -14.43 5.61 1.23
C SER A 27 -14.81 5.80 -0.23
N ARG A 28 -14.59 4.80 -1.10
CA ARG A 28 -15.02 4.89 -2.51
C ARG A 28 -16.54 5.04 -2.62
N ILE A 29 -17.33 4.31 -1.83
CA ILE A 29 -18.80 4.46 -1.79
C ILE A 29 -19.18 5.89 -1.38
N PHE A 30 -18.53 6.43 -0.35
CA PHE A 30 -18.78 7.80 0.09
C PHE A 30 -18.40 8.85 -0.98
N TYR A 31 -17.22 8.72 -1.60
CA TYR A 31 -16.78 9.67 -2.64
C TYR A 31 -17.63 9.59 -3.91
N GLU A 32 -18.23 8.45 -4.20
CA GLU A 32 -19.14 8.28 -5.34
C GLU A 32 -20.44 9.08 -5.22
N LEU A 33 -20.77 9.60 -4.03
CA LEU A 33 -21.83 10.58 -3.85
C LEU A 33 -21.51 11.95 -4.48
N PHE A 34 -20.21 12.23 -4.72
CA PHE A 34 -19.73 13.54 -5.19
C PHE A 34 -18.97 13.45 -6.52
N PHE A 35 -18.38 12.29 -6.83
CA PHE A 35 -17.47 12.11 -7.97
C PHE A 35 -17.79 10.85 -8.79
N GLY A 36 -17.28 10.79 -10.01
CA GLY A 36 -17.37 9.59 -10.86
C GLY A 36 -16.46 8.45 -10.38
N PHE A 37 -16.80 7.21 -10.75
CA PHE A 37 -16.17 5.97 -10.28
C PHE A 37 -14.63 6.01 -10.22
N GLY A 38 -13.96 6.43 -11.29
CA GLY A 38 -12.49 6.45 -11.33
C GLY A 38 -11.86 7.39 -10.30
N VAL A 39 -12.44 8.58 -10.10
CA VAL A 39 -11.97 9.55 -9.10
C VAL A 39 -12.26 9.02 -7.70
N SER A 40 -13.44 8.46 -7.46
CA SER A 40 -13.82 7.86 -6.18
C SER A 40 -12.91 6.69 -5.79
N VAL A 41 -12.50 5.85 -6.75
CA VAL A 41 -11.53 4.77 -6.54
C VAL A 41 -10.16 5.31 -6.13
N ALA A 42 -9.69 6.38 -6.77
CA ALA A 42 -8.41 7.01 -6.42
C ALA A 42 -8.46 7.65 -5.02
N LEU A 43 -9.53 8.39 -4.70
CA LEU A 43 -9.72 9.01 -3.37
C LEU A 43 -9.89 7.95 -2.26
N GLY A 44 -10.57 6.85 -2.55
CA GLY A 44 -10.67 5.69 -1.67
C GLY A 44 -9.29 5.10 -1.35
N TYR A 45 -8.45 4.92 -2.38
CA TYR A 45 -7.07 4.47 -2.20
C TYR A 45 -6.28 5.40 -1.29
N ILE A 46 -6.33 6.71 -1.54
CA ILE A 46 -5.61 7.72 -0.76
C ILE A 46 -6.04 7.64 0.71
N SER A 47 -7.34 7.51 0.97
CA SER A 47 -7.88 7.39 2.33
C SER A 47 -7.35 6.13 3.03
N GLY A 48 -7.38 4.98 2.35
CA GLY A 48 -6.80 3.74 2.85
C GLY A 48 -5.29 3.84 3.09
N HIS A 49 -4.55 4.52 2.22
CA HIS A 49 -3.10 4.73 2.35
C HIS A 49 -2.74 5.48 3.64
N PHE A 50 -3.44 6.57 3.95
CA PHE A 50 -3.20 7.31 5.19
C PHE A 50 -3.44 6.44 6.42
N VAL A 51 -4.50 5.63 6.43
CA VAL A 51 -4.79 4.67 7.51
C VAL A 51 -3.69 3.61 7.60
N ASN A 52 -3.28 3.04 6.47
CA ASN A 52 -2.23 2.03 6.43
C ASN A 52 -0.91 2.57 6.99
N PHE A 53 -0.54 3.79 6.61
CA PHE A 53 0.65 4.46 7.10
C PHE A 53 0.57 4.76 8.61
N ALA A 54 -0.57 5.26 9.09
CA ALA A 54 -0.79 5.56 10.51
C ALA A 54 -0.67 4.31 11.40
N ILE A 55 -1.19 3.17 10.94
CA ILE A 55 -1.04 1.89 11.63
C ILE A 55 0.42 1.41 11.52
N SER A 56 1.02 1.50 10.33
CA SER A 56 2.38 1.01 10.08
C SER A 56 3.44 1.75 10.91
N VAL A 57 3.34 3.07 11.03
CA VAL A 57 4.29 3.85 11.82
C VAL A 57 4.18 3.53 13.32
N LYS A 58 2.99 3.21 13.81
CA LYS A 58 2.74 2.95 15.22
C LYS A 58 3.11 1.52 15.65
N TYR A 59 2.87 0.53 14.79
CA TYR A 59 2.93 -0.89 15.17
C TYR A 59 3.94 -1.74 14.40
N ILE A 60 4.41 -1.28 13.23
CA ILE A 60 5.21 -2.09 12.30
C ILE A 60 6.63 -1.53 12.17
N PHE A 61 6.78 -0.23 12.00
CA PHE A 61 8.09 0.37 11.79
C PHE A 61 8.93 0.32 13.07
N PRO A 62 10.17 -0.20 13.01
CA PRO A 62 11.08 -0.15 14.14
C PRO A 62 11.40 1.31 14.47
N LYS A 63 11.23 1.72 15.74
CA LYS A 63 11.46 3.09 16.22
C LYS A 63 12.90 3.57 15.98
N ASP A 64 13.81 2.62 15.92
CA ASP A 64 15.25 2.74 15.78
C ASP A 64 15.72 2.78 14.30
N LYS A 65 14.86 2.43 13.32
CA LYS A 65 15.24 2.44 11.89
C LYS A 65 14.92 3.72 11.14
N TYR A 66 13.93 4.49 11.58
CA TYR A 66 13.54 5.74 10.91
C TYR A 66 13.84 6.94 11.81
N LYS A 67 14.92 7.67 11.50
CA LYS A 67 15.25 8.93 12.19
C LYS A 67 14.19 10.02 12.03
N SER A 68 13.31 9.90 11.02
CA SER A 68 12.24 10.86 10.75
C SER A 68 11.00 10.20 10.15
N THR A 69 9.85 10.44 10.77
CA THR A 69 8.54 10.00 10.26
C THR A 69 8.24 10.55 8.86
N LYS A 70 8.76 11.74 8.52
CA LYS A 70 8.59 12.34 7.19
C LYS A 70 9.26 11.49 6.11
N ILE A 71 10.49 11.02 6.36
CA ILE A 71 11.23 10.18 5.42
C ILE A 71 10.54 8.82 5.27
N ALA A 72 10.04 8.26 6.38
CA ALA A 72 9.24 7.02 6.35
C ALA A 72 7.98 7.20 5.48
N PHE A 73 7.26 8.32 5.65
CA PHE A 73 6.07 8.63 4.85
C PHE A 73 6.39 8.76 3.37
N VAL A 74 7.47 9.45 2.99
CA VAL A 74 7.86 9.61 1.58
C VAL A 74 8.20 8.26 0.97
N LYS A 75 9.07 7.46 1.61
CA LYS A 75 9.44 6.12 1.10
C LYS A 75 8.22 5.21 0.99
N PHE A 76 7.28 5.29 1.94
CA PHE A 76 6.05 4.51 1.94
C PHE A 76 5.09 4.96 0.83
N SER A 77 4.93 6.27 0.66
CA SER A 77 4.02 6.86 -0.32
C SER A 77 4.50 6.71 -1.77
N LEU A 78 5.81 6.64 -2.01
CA LEU A 78 6.34 6.36 -3.35
C LEU A 78 5.89 4.99 -3.86
N VAL A 79 5.90 3.97 -2.99
CA VAL A 79 5.39 2.64 -3.34
C VAL A 79 3.88 2.69 -3.56
N ALA A 80 3.16 3.33 -2.64
CA ALA A 80 1.71 3.45 -2.71
C ALA A 80 1.22 4.25 -3.93
N PHE A 81 2.01 5.21 -4.43
CA PHE A 81 1.67 5.93 -5.64
C PHE A 81 1.59 5.01 -6.86
N VAL A 82 2.52 4.05 -6.98
CA VAL A 82 2.45 3.01 -8.02
C VAL A 82 1.19 2.16 -7.85
N GLY A 83 0.90 1.74 -6.61
CA GLY A 83 -0.32 0.99 -6.31
C GLY A 83 -1.61 1.78 -6.62
N LEU A 84 -1.63 3.09 -6.40
CA LEU A 84 -2.76 3.97 -6.71
C LEU A 84 -3.04 4.00 -8.21
N VAL A 85 -2.00 4.17 -9.03
CA VAL A 85 -2.12 4.18 -10.49
C VAL A 85 -2.64 2.82 -10.97
N VAL A 86 -2.06 1.73 -10.47
CA VAL A 86 -2.47 0.37 -10.81
C VAL A 86 -3.92 0.11 -10.40
N GLN A 87 -4.32 0.43 -9.15
CA GLN A 87 -5.70 0.22 -8.69
C GLN A 87 -6.69 0.96 -9.59
N THR A 88 -6.43 2.24 -9.83
CA THR A 88 -7.36 3.12 -10.57
C THR A 88 -7.48 2.65 -12.02
N PHE A 89 -6.36 2.37 -12.67
CA PHE A 89 -6.36 1.88 -14.06
C PHE A 89 -7.07 0.53 -14.18
N VAL A 90 -6.71 -0.45 -13.34
CA VAL A 90 -7.31 -1.79 -13.38
C VAL A 90 -8.80 -1.73 -13.05
N ALA A 91 -9.22 -0.92 -12.08
CA ALA A 91 -10.64 -0.79 -11.75
C ALA A 91 -11.44 -0.16 -12.90
N VAL A 92 -10.95 0.92 -13.51
CA VAL A 92 -11.65 1.55 -14.64
C VAL A 92 -11.71 0.60 -15.84
N PHE A 93 -10.62 -0.11 -16.12
CA PHE A 93 -10.58 -1.09 -17.20
C PHE A 93 -11.53 -2.27 -16.93
N ALA A 94 -11.49 -2.85 -15.72
CA ALA A 94 -12.37 -3.95 -15.33
C ALA A 94 -13.86 -3.55 -15.41
N LEU A 95 -14.20 -2.33 -15.01
CA LEU A 95 -15.57 -1.84 -15.13
C LEU A 95 -16.04 -1.80 -16.59
N ARG A 96 -15.19 -1.32 -17.51
CA ARG A 96 -15.50 -1.29 -18.95
C ARG A 96 -15.71 -2.71 -19.50
N VAL A 97 -14.86 -3.65 -19.10
CA VAL A 97 -15.00 -5.07 -19.49
C VAL A 97 -16.31 -5.66 -18.98
N LEU A 98 -16.65 -5.42 -17.71
CA LEU A 98 -17.89 -5.93 -17.10
C LEU A 98 -19.15 -5.33 -17.76
N GLN A 99 -19.12 -4.04 -18.08
CA GLN A 99 -20.22 -3.37 -18.79
C GLN A 99 -20.37 -3.90 -20.23
N GLY A 100 -19.26 -4.12 -20.94
CA GLY A 100 -19.27 -4.64 -22.31
C GLY A 100 -19.69 -6.11 -22.41
N ALA A 101 -19.44 -6.92 -21.38
CA ALA A 101 -19.80 -8.33 -21.35
C ALA A 101 -21.31 -8.59 -21.18
N ASN A 102 -22.09 -7.56 -20.84
CA ASN A 102 -23.55 -7.61 -20.68
C ASN A 102 -24.07 -8.81 -19.85
N LEU A 103 -23.43 -9.06 -18.70
CA LEU A 103 -23.69 -10.22 -17.84
C LEU A 103 -25.00 -10.14 -17.03
N GLY A 104 -25.87 -9.15 -17.29
CA GLY A 104 -27.09 -8.93 -16.50
C GLY A 104 -26.86 -8.50 -15.05
N LEU A 105 -25.62 -8.18 -14.66
CA LEU A 105 -25.27 -7.73 -13.32
C LEU A 105 -25.73 -6.28 -13.10
N SER A 106 -26.16 -5.95 -11.87
CA SER A 106 -26.46 -4.57 -11.51
C SER A 106 -25.21 -3.67 -11.62
N ILE A 107 -25.41 -2.40 -11.96
CA ILE A 107 -24.32 -1.44 -12.13
C ILE A 107 -23.44 -1.32 -10.86
N GLU A 108 -24.06 -1.38 -9.69
CA GLU A 108 -23.37 -1.32 -8.39
C GLU A 108 -22.51 -2.56 -8.14
N LEU A 109 -23.00 -3.75 -8.52
CA LEU A 109 -22.21 -4.97 -8.43
C LEU A 109 -21.02 -4.95 -9.39
N GLN A 110 -21.20 -4.43 -10.61
CA GLN A 110 -20.10 -4.27 -11.57
C GLN A 110 -19.01 -3.33 -11.05
N LYS A 111 -19.39 -2.18 -10.48
CA LYS A 111 -18.46 -1.23 -9.84
C LYS A 111 -17.71 -1.86 -8.66
N LEU A 112 -18.42 -2.60 -7.81
CA LEU A 112 -17.82 -3.29 -6.67
C LEU A 112 -16.77 -4.32 -7.13
N LEU A 113 -17.13 -5.18 -8.08
CA LEU A 113 -16.22 -6.20 -8.62
C LEU A 113 -15.00 -5.55 -9.29
N ALA A 114 -15.22 -4.50 -10.09
CA ALA A 114 -14.15 -3.74 -10.72
C ALA A 114 -13.18 -3.14 -9.69
N HIS A 115 -13.71 -2.53 -8.62
CA HIS A 115 -12.89 -1.96 -7.56
C HIS A 115 -12.10 -3.04 -6.81
N ILE A 116 -12.73 -4.18 -6.50
CA ILE A 116 -12.06 -5.35 -5.89
C ILE A 116 -10.91 -5.86 -6.77
N CYS A 117 -11.11 -5.95 -8.09
CA CYS A 117 -10.03 -6.31 -9.02
C CYS A 117 -8.87 -5.30 -8.94
N GLY A 118 -9.17 -4.00 -8.95
CA GLY A 118 -8.14 -2.97 -8.80
C GLY A 118 -7.37 -3.05 -7.47
N ILE A 119 -8.09 -3.29 -6.37
CA ILE A 119 -7.49 -3.50 -5.05
C ILE A 119 -6.56 -4.72 -5.09
N GLY A 120 -7.00 -5.85 -5.64
CA GLY A 120 -6.20 -7.08 -5.72
C GLY A 120 -4.86 -6.86 -6.45
N PHE A 121 -4.90 -6.23 -7.62
CA PHE A 121 -3.68 -5.94 -8.38
C PHE A 121 -2.76 -4.94 -7.66
N SER A 122 -3.32 -3.85 -7.13
CA SER A 122 -2.51 -2.87 -6.39
C SER A 122 -1.93 -3.42 -5.09
N PHE A 123 -2.62 -4.33 -4.42
CA PHE A 123 -2.14 -5.01 -3.22
C PHE A 123 -0.89 -5.84 -3.54
N ILE A 124 -0.91 -6.60 -4.63
CA ILE A 124 0.26 -7.34 -5.12
C ILE A 124 1.42 -6.38 -5.45
N CYS A 125 1.15 -5.31 -6.21
CA CYS A 125 2.16 -4.30 -6.54
C CYS A 125 2.77 -3.65 -5.30
N ASN A 126 1.95 -3.23 -4.34
CA ASN A 126 2.40 -2.65 -3.07
C ASN A 126 3.21 -3.65 -2.26
N PHE A 127 2.78 -4.90 -2.18
CA PHE A 127 3.50 -5.95 -1.48
C PHE A 127 4.92 -6.11 -2.05
N LEU A 128 5.04 -6.24 -3.37
CA LEU A 128 6.34 -6.35 -4.04
C LEU A 128 7.16 -5.07 -3.84
N GLY A 129 6.56 -3.89 -4.00
CA GLY A 129 7.23 -2.61 -3.82
C GLY A 129 7.81 -2.42 -2.42
N HIS A 130 7.03 -2.72 -1.37
CA HIS A 130 7.53 -2.63 0.01
C HIS A 130 8.56 -3.73 0.32
N LYS A 131 8.37 -4.93 -0.23
CA LYS A 131 9.33 -6.05 -0.10
C LYS A 131 10.70 -5.69 -0.68
N PHE A 132 10.75 -5.10 -1.87
CA PHE A 132 12.01 -4.81 -2.56
C PHE A 132 12.62 -3.45 -2.24
N PHE A 133 11.80 -2.44 -1.92
CA PHE A 133 12.27 -1.07 -1.70
C PHE A 133 12.31 -0.72 -0.21
N SER A 134 11.18 -0.76 0.48
CA SER A 134 11.10 -0.34 1.89
C SER A 134 11.90 -1.25 2.84
N PHE A 135 11.86 -2.56 2.63
CA PHE A 135 12.54 -3.50 3.52
C PHE A 135 14.01 -3.75 3.14
N ARG A 136 14.39 -3.68 1.85
CA ARG A 136 15.77 -3.94 1.41
C ARG A 136 16.70 -2.75 1.66
N THR A 137 16.24 -1.50 1.49
CA THR A 137 17.02 -0.30 1.83
C THR A 137 17.42 -0.30 3.31
N SER A 138 16.57 -0.83 4.19
CA SER A 138 16.85 -0.95 5.62
C SER A 138 18.04 -1.88 5.95
N ALA A 139 18.38 -2.84 5.07
CA ALA A 139 19.51 -3.75 5.25
C ALA A 139 20.82 -3.18 4.67
N LEU A 140 20.71 -2.42 3.57
CA LEU A 140 21.84 -1.78 2.91
C LEU A 140 22.31 -0.53 3.67
N GLU A 141 21.39 0.26 4.22
CA GLU A 141 21.72 1.34 5.16
C GLU A 141 22.43 0.79 6.42
N GLN A 142 21.98 -0.36 6.96
CA GLN A 142 22.64 -1.02 8.09
C GLN A 142 24.07 -1.50 7.77
N SER A 143 24.31 -2.08 6.60
CA SER A 143 25.65 -2.56 6.23
C SER A 143 26.64 -1.41 6.02
N LEU A 144 26.17 -0.27 5.48
CA LEU A 144 26.96 0.94 5.35
C LEU A 144 27.25 1.54 6.73
N GLN A 145 26.23 1.69 7.59
CA GLN A 145 26.39 2.27 8.93
C GLN A 145 27.32 1.43 9.81
N ASN A 146 27.28 0.09 9.72
CA ASN A 146 28.24 -0.79 10.38
C ASN A 146 29.67 -0.63 9.83
N LYS A 147 29.85 -0.45 8.52
CA LYS A 147 31.18 -0.16 7.93
C LYS A 147 31.74 1.18 8.42
N PHE A 148 30.91 2.20 8.56
CA PHE A 148 31.34 3.51 9.07
C PHE A 148 31.63 3.50 10.57
N HIS A 149 30.83 2.79 11.39
CA HIS A 149 31.14 2.59 12.82
C HIS A 149 32.46 1.84 13.01
N LYS A 150 32.72 0.80 12.20
CA LYS A 150 33.96 0.02 12.30
C LYS A 150 35.20 0.85 11.94
N LYS A 151 35.09 1.82 11.02
CA LYS A 151 36.18 2.75 10.67
C LYS A 151 36.37 3.91 11.66
N GLY A 152 35.36 4.23 12.46
CA GLY A 152 35.41 5.34 13.42
C GLY A 152 35.97 4.95 14.80
N GLY A 153 36.03 3.65 15.12
CA GLY A 153 36.54 3.12 16.38
C GLY A 153 38.00 2.64 16.35
N GLU A 154 38.72 2.85 15.23
CA GLU A 154 40.15 2.54 15.09
C GLU A 154 41.05 3.78 15.27
N LYS A 155 40.66 4.72 16.14
CA LYS A 155 41.50 5.87 16.52
C LYS A 155 41.65 5.96 18.02
#